data_AF-A0A7W7AMY5-F1
#
_entry.id   AF-A0A7W7AMY5-F1
#
_cell.length_a   1.000
_cell.length_b   1.000
_cell.length_c   1.000
_cell.angle_alpha   90.00
_cell.angle_beta   90.00
_cell.angle_gamma   90.00
#
_symmetry.space_group_name_H-M   'P 1'
#
loop_
_entity.id
_entity.type
_entity.pdbx_description
1 polymer ?
#
loop_
_entity_poly.entity_id
_entity_poly.type
_entity_poly.pdbx_seq_one_letter_code
_entity_poly.pdbx_strand_id
1 'polypeptide(L)'
;MMGRFWLGLRQLLVAIDQLAYVLIAVPIYVAFGGPCPSADETISSRVGRAAMKGHRWGLVLEAIIDRLFVLLGARPGHCRRNVETAFLGRAPKP
;
A
#
# COMPACT_ATOMS: atom_id res chain seq x y z
N MET A 1 -22.64 -15.54 -1.00
CA MET A 1 -21.74 -15.69 0.17
C MET A 1 -20.28 -15.47 -0.20
N MET A 2 -19.74 -16.19 -1.19
CA MET A 2 -18.33 -16.09 -1.62
C MET A 2 -17.85 -14.65 -1.92
N GLY A 3 -18.66 -13.84 -2.61
CA GLY A 3 -18.28 -12.44 -2.91
C GLY A 3 -18.18 -11.53 -1.68
N ARG A 4 -19.04 -11.71 -0.67
CA ARG A 4 -18.98 -10.95 0.58
C ARG A 4 -17.76 -11.32 1.42
N PHE A 5 -17.40 -12.60 1.43
CA PHE A 5 -16.19 -13.08 2.09
C PHE A 5 -14.94 -12.44 1.49
N TRP A 6 -14.80 -12.45 0.16
CA TRP A 6 -13.66 -11.82 -0.51
C TRP A 6 -13.57 -10.31 -0.31
N LEU A 7 -14.71 -9.62 -0.27
CA LEU A 7 -14.73 -8.20 0.08
C LEU A 7 -14.23 -7.96 1.51
N GLY A 8 -14.72 -8.73 2.48
CA GLY A 8 -14.28 -8.63 3.88
C GLY A 8 -12.78 -8.95 4.04
N LEU A 9 -12.31 -10.02 3.39
CA LEU A 9 -10.90 -10.39 3.41
C LEU A 9 -10.01 -9.31 2.79
N ARG A 10 -10.45 -8.69 1.68
CA ARG A 10 -9.72 -7.56 1.08
C ARG A 10 -9.61 -6.38 2.04
N GLN A 11 -10.70 -6.02 2.72
CA GLN A 11 -10.67 -4.92 3.70
C GLN A 11 -9.75 -5.24 4.88
N LEU A 12 -9.76 -6.49 5.35
CA LEU A 12 -8.84 -6.95 6.39
C LEU A 12 -7.37 -6.81 5.96
N LEU A 13 -7.04 -7.22 4.74
CA LEU A 13 -5.68 -7.10 4.19
C LEU A 13 -5.23 -5.64 4.07
N VAL A 14 -6.12 -4.73 3.67
CA VAL A 14 -5.83 -3.29 3.64
C VAL A 14 -5.59 -2.75 5.06
N ALA A 15 -6.42 -3.12 6.03
CA ALA A 15 -6.24 -2.69 7.42
C ALA A 15 -4.92 -3.19 8.01
N ILE A 16 -4.52 -4.43 7.69
CA ILE A 16 -3.21 -4.99 8.10
C ILE A 16 -2.06 -4.19 7.47
N ASP A 17 -2.17 -3.81 6.20
CA ASP A 17 -1.16 -3.02 5.49
C ASP A 17 -1.03 -1.60 6.09
N GLN A 18 -2.15 -0.94 6.40
CA GLN A 18 -2.16 0.35 7.11
C GLN A 18 -1.55 0.23 8.51
N LEU A 19 -1.92 -0.82 9.26
CA LEU A 19 -1.35 -1.06 10.59
C LEU A 19 0.17 -1.27 10.51
N ALA A 20 0.65 -2.08 9.57
CA ALA A 20 2.06 -2.31 9.35
C ALA A 20 2.79 -1.00 8.99
N TYR A 21 2.20 -0.15 8.16
CA TYR A 21 2.74 1.16 7.84
C TYR A 21 2.91 2.04 9.08
N VAL A 22 1.85 2.18 9.89
CA VAL A 22 1.86 3.00 11.11
C VAL A 22 2.89 2.49 12.12
N LEU A 23 2.96 1.17 12.32
CA LEU A 23 3.92 0.54 13.24
C LEU A 23 5.38 0.80 12.86
N ILE A 24 5.68 1.02 11.58
CA ILE A 24 7.03 1.36 11.10
C ILE A 24 7.25 2.88 11.08
N ALA A 25 6.28 3.63 10.57
CA ALA A 25 6.44 5.06 10.30
C ALA A 25 6.42 5.91 11.58
N VAL A 26 5.61 5.54 12.59
CA VAL A 26 5.54 6.28 13.86
C VAL A 26 6.87 6.23 14.62
N PRO A 27 7.52 5.07 14.84
CA PRO A 27 8.84 5.04 15.47
C PRO A 27 9.88 5.87 14.72
N ILE A 28 9.88 5.81 13.38
CA ILE A 28 10.80 6.62 12.55
C ILE A 28 10.53 8.11 12.74
N TYR A 29 9.27 8.53 12.71
CA TYR A 29 8.88 9.92 12.93
C TYR A 29 9.30 10.42 14.32
N VAL A 30 9.08 9.62 15.36
CA VAL A 30 9.47 9.98 16.74
C VAL A 30 11.00 10.07 16.88
N ALA A 31 11.75 9.15 16.26
CA ALA A 31 13.20 9.08 16.39
C ALA A 31 13.95 10.10 15.51
N PHE A 32 13.47 10.36 14.29
CA PHE A 32 14.20 11.11 13.26
C PHE A 32 13.44 12.34 12.73
N GLY A 33 12.20 12.58 13.15
CA GLY A 33 11.36 13.66 12.65
C GLY A 33 10.87 13.44 11.22
N GLY A 34 10.49 14.55 10.55
CA GLY A 34 9.98 14.54 9.18
C GLY A 34 8.47 14.78 9.08
N PRO A 35 7.85 14.46 7.93
CA PRO A 35 6.41 14.62 7.77
C PRO A 35 5.64 13.64 8.67
N CYS A 36 4.55 14.13 9.28
CA CYS A 36 3.67 13.31 10.12
C CYS A 36 3.10 12.15 9.29
N PRO A 37 3.22 10.89 9.76
CA PRO A 37 2.66 9.75 9.04
C PRO A 37 1.13 9.79 9.05
N SER A 38 0.51 9.50 7.91
CA SER A 38 -0.94 9.33 7.80
C SER A 38 -1.35 7.88 8.00
N ALA A 39 -2.45 7.65 8.72
CA ALA A 39 -3.05 6.33 8.86
C ALA A 39 -3.74 5.84 7.56
N ASP A 40 -4.04 6.75 6.64
CA ASP A 40 -4.60 6.42 5.32
C ASP A 40 -3.54 5.87 4.35
N GLU A 41 -2.26 6.00 4.70
CA GLU A 41 -1.15 5.50 3.89
C GLU A 41 -0.93 3.99 4.11
N THR A 42 -0.62 3.28 3.02
CA THR A 42 -0.28 1.85 3.06
C THR A 42 1.17 1.61 2.65
N ILE A 43 1.78 0.51 3.13
CA ILE A 43 3.11 0.09 2.65
C ILE A 43 3.03 -0.21 1.16
N SER A 44 1.97 -0.89 0.71
CA SER A 44 1.78 -1.21 -0.70
C SER A 44 1.71 0.03 -1.61
N SER A 45 1.07 1.12 -1.18
CA SER A 45 1.01 2.40 -1.91
C SER A 45 2.38 3.07 -1.93
N ARG A 46 3.08 3.12 -0.80
CA ARG A 46 4.45 3.68 -0.73
C ARG A 46 5.43 2.91 -1.61
N VAL A 47 5.33 1.58 -1.63
CA VAL A 47 6.11 0.68 -2.51
C VAL A 47 5.74 0.93 -3.97
N GLY A 48 4.46 1.02 -4.30
CA GLY A 48 3.97 1.35 -5.65
C GLY A 48 4.55 2.68 -6.15
N ARG A 49 4.57 3.73 -5.31
CA ARG A 49 5.20 5.01 -5.66
C ARG A 49 6.71 4.89 -5.87
N ALA A 50 7.40 4.14 -5.01
CA ALA A 50 8.84 3.94 -5.14
C ALA A 50 9.18 3.20 -6.45
N ALA A 51 8.40 2.18 -6.79
CA ALA A 51 8.53 1.46 -8.04
C ALA A 51 8.23 2.33 -9.27
N MET A 52 7.18 3.16 -9.23
CA MET A 52 6.87 4.13 -10.30
C MET A 52 7.99 5.15 -10.49
N LYS A 53 8.70 5.52 -9.41
CA LYS A 53 9.89 6.39 -9.47
C LYS A 53 11.16 5.66 -9.90
N GLY A 54 11.10 4.35 -10.17
CA GLY A 54 12.23 3.55 -10.62
C GLY A 54 13.19 3.09 -9.52
N HIS A 55 12.81 3.21 -8.24
CA HIS A 55 13.65 2.69 -7.17
C HIS A 55 13.72 1.16 -7.22
N ARG A 56 14.93 0.60 -7.29
CA ARG A 56 15.17 -0.85 -7.35
C ARG A 56 14.53 -1.61 -6.19
N TRP A 57 14.61 -1.07 -4.98
CA TRP A 57 13.97 -1.68 -3.80
C TRP A 57 12.43 -1.68 -3.91
N GLY A 58 11.85 -0.63 -4.51
CA GLY A 58 10.42 -0.51 -4.76
C GLY A 58 9.93 -1.57 -5.75
N LEU A 59 10.69 -1.80 -6.83
CA LEU A 59 10.36 -2.84 -7.83
C LEU A 59 10.38 -4.26 -7.24
N VAL A 60 11.37 -4.56 -6.38
CA VAL A 60 11.46 -5.88 -5.72
C VAL A 60 10.31 -6.09 -4.74
N LEU A 61 10.04 -5.12 -3.86
CA LEU A 61 8.95 -5.22 -2.91
C LEU A 61 7.58 -5.24 -3.60
N GLU A 62 7.41 -4.47 -4.68
CA GLU A 62 6.19 -4.49 -5.49
C GLU A 62 5.92 -5.90 -6.00
N ALA A 63 6.91 -6.57 -6.57
CA ALA A 63 6.74 -7.93 -7.09
C ALA A 63 6.31 -8.94 -6.02
N ILE A 64 6.83 -8.80 -4.79
CA ILE A 64 6.49 -9.67 -3.65
C ILE A 64 5.05 -9.42 -3.20
N ILE A 65 4.69 -8.15 -2.98
CA ILE A 65 3.37 -7.76 -2.49
C ILE A 65 2.30 -8.07 -3.53
N ASP A 66 2.53 -7.74 -4.81
CA ASP A 66 1.61 -8.07 -5.90
C ASP A 66 1.37 -9.57 -6.00
N ARG A 67 2.42 -10.40 -5.85
CA ARG A 67 2.27 -11.86 -5.89
C ARG A 67 1.45 -12.39 -4.73
N LEU A 68 1.65 -11.87 -3.52
CA LEU A 68 0.83 -12.22 -2.35
C LEU A 68 -0.65 -11.88 -2.59
N PHE A 69 -0.94 -10.67 -3.08
CA PHE A 69 -2.30 -10.24 -3.36
C PHE A 69 -2.95 -11.01 -4.51
N VAL A 70 -2.20 -11.38 -5.56
CA VAL A 70 -2.69 -12.24 -6.65
C VAL A 70 -3.03 -13.64 -6.14
N LEU A 71 -2.20 -14.23 -5.27
CA LEU A 71 -2.50 -15.51 -4.62
C LEU A 71 -3.78 -15.45 -3.76
N LEU A 72 -4.05 -14.27 -3.19
CA LEU A 72 -5.27 -13.96 -2.44
C LEU A 72 -6.42 -13.45 -3.35
N GLY A 73 -6.38 -13.75 -4.66
CA GLY A 73 -7.48 -13.48 -5.59
C GLY A 73 -7.63 -12.01 -6.05
N ALA A 74 -6.67 -11.14 -5.74
CA ALA A 74 -6.66 -9.79 -6.28
C ALA A 74 -6.17 -9.76 -7.74
N ARG A 75 -6.53 -8.69 -8.46
CA ARG A 75 -6.00 -8.44 -9.80
C ARG A 75 -4.51 -8.02 -9.73
N PRO A 76 -3.71 -8.32 -10.78
CA PRO A 76 -2.31 -7.91 -10.87
C PRO A 76 -2.11 -6.40 -10.71
N GLY A 77 -0.93 -5.98 -10.25
CA GLY A 77 -0.63 -4.56 -10.04
C GLY A 77 -1.35 -3.99 -8.83
N HIS A 78 -1.37 -4.69 -7.70
CA HIS A 78 -2.03 -4.21 -6.48
C HIS A 78 -1.39 -2.90 -5.99
N CYS A 79 -0.07 -2.88 -5.86
CA CYS A 79 0.69 -1.72 -5.37
C CYS A 79 0.43 -0.46 -6.21
N ARG A 80 0.64 -0.52 -7.53
CA ARG A 80 0.43 0.64 -8.43
C ARG A 80 -1.01 1.11 -8.52
N ARG A 81 -1.99 0.19 -8.52
CA ARG A 81 -3.41 0.56 -8.69
C ARG A 81 -4.01 1.22 -7.47
N ASN A 82 -3.46 0.94 -6.28
CA ASN A 82 -3.90 1.51 -5.02
C ASN A 82 -3.08 2.74 -4.59
N VAL A 83 -2.11 3.19 -5.41
CA VAL A 83 -1.53 4.52 -5.21
C VAL A 83 -2.63 5.55 -5.41
N GLU A 84 -2.99 6.23 -4.33
CA GLU A 84 -3.94 7.33 -4.39
C GLU A 84 -3.42 8.43 -5.31
N THR A 85 -4.27 8.90 -6.22
CA THR A 85 -3.89 9.92 -7.21
C THR A 85 -3.52 11.24 -6.57
N ALA A 86 -4.03 11.54 -5.36
CA ALA A 86 -3.63 12.68 -4.55
C ALA A 86 -2.11 12.70 -4.30
N PHE A 87 -1.50 11.54 -4.01
CA PHE A 87 -0.04 11.43 -3.85
C PHE A 87 0.75 11.59 -5.15
N LEU A 88 0.09 11.51 -6.30
CA LEU A 88 0.66 11.73 -7.63
C LEU A 88 0.41 13.17 -8.15
N GLY A 89 -0.17 14.06 -7.32
CA GLY A 89 -0.56 15.41 -7.73
C GLY A 89 -1.73 15.42 -8.72
N ARG A 90 -2.55 14.36 -8.74
CA ARG A 90 -3.72 14.20 -9.62
C ARG A 90 -5.00 14.19 -8.79
N ALA A 91 -6.13 14.53 -9.42
CA ALA A 91 -7.44 14.51 -8.76
C ALA A 91 -7.72 13.14 -8.13
N PRO A 92 -8.32 13.06 -6.92
CA PRO A 92 -8.64 11.81 -6.25
C PRO A 92 -9.49 10.92 -7.16
N LYS A 93 -9.19 9.63 -7.16
CA LYS A 93 -9.94 8.65 -7.95
C LYS A 93 -11.32 8.47 -7.28
N PRO A 94 -12.43 8.52 -8.04
CA PRO A 94 -13.77 8.37 -7.47
C PRO A 94 -13.99 6.99 -6.85
#